data_AF-A0A948EUQ2-F1
#
_entry.id   AF-A0A948EUQ2-F1
#
_cell.length_a   1.000
_cell.length_b   1.000
_cell.length_c   1.000
_cell.angle_alpha   90.00
_cell.angle_beta   90.00
_cell.angle_gamma   90.00
#
_symmetry.space_group_name_H-M   'P 1'
#
loop_
_entity.id
_entity.type
_entity.pdbx_description
1 polymer ?
#
loop_
_entity_poly.entity_id
_entity_poly.type
_entity_poly.pdbx_seq_one_letter_code
_entity_poly.pdbx_strand_id
1 'polypeptide(L)'
;MNSLSSKQQLLHLLQIQPLELHQEFSAMAKTPEAEIGVLAEAVAEPVEPAVPVYSDPDPELTFCKDVLVALREYQPELRWRLNPASTEPMLQNGLLVTPSTELLQSAQQKKLLWLCLQQEN
;
A
#
# COMPACT_ATOMS: atom_id res chain seq x y z
N MET A 1 -10.16 39.57 15.34
CA MET A 1 -10.61 38.18 15.61
C MET A 1 -10.17 37.34 14.42
N ASN A 2 -9.11 36.55 14.57
CA ASN A 2 -8.52 35.78 13.48
C ASN A 2 -9.40 34.56 13.20
N SER A 3 -10.14 34.59 12.09
CA SER A 3 -10.94 33.45 11.65
C SER A 3 -9.98 32.35 11.18
N LEU A 4 -9.85 31.29 11.98
CA LEU A 4 -9.06 30.12 11.63
C LEU A 4 -9.72 29.43 10.43
N SER A 5 -8.92 29.11 9.41
CA SER A 5 -9.38 28.33 8.24
C SER A 5 -10.06 27.03 8.71
N SER A 6 -11.07 26.54 7.98
CA SER A 6 -11.79 25.30 8.30
C SER A 6 -10.85 24.11 8.53
N LYS A 7 -9.69 24.08 7.86
CA LYS A 7 -8.63 23.09 8.09
C LYS A 7 -8.03 23.15 9.49
N GLN A 8 -7.78 24.36 10.02
CA GLN A 8 -7.24 24.56 11.36
C GLN A 8 -8.29 24.28 12.45
N GLN A 9 -9.56 24.56 12.17
CA GLN A 9 -10.67 24.20 13.07
C GLN A 9 -10.82 22.68 13.19
N LEU A 10 -10.70 21.96 12.08
CA LEU A 10 -10.78 20.49 12.07
C LEU A 10 -9.61 19.85 12.84
N LEU A 11 -8.38 20.35 12.63
CA LEU A 11 -7.19 19.87 13.34
C LEU A 11 -7.30 20.07 14.86
N HIS A 12 -7.86 21.21 15.28
CA HIS A 12 -8.11 21.50 16.70
C HIS A 12 -9.18 20.57 17.30
N LEU A 13 -10.27 20.31 16.57
CA LEU A 13 -11.34 19.39 16.97
C LEU A 13 -10.83 17.96 17.16
N LEU A 14 -9.90 17.51 16.33
CA LEU A 14 -9.34 16.17 16.37
C LEU A 14 -8.26 15.98 17.45
N GLN A 15 -7.91 17.03 18.21
CA GLN A 15 -6.79 17.03 19.17
C GLN A 15 -5.45 16.53 18.60
N ILE A 16 -5.28 16.60 17.27
CA ILE A 16 -4.04 16.18 16.63
C ILE A 16 -3.05 17.33 16.76
N GLN A 17 -2.10 17.22 17.70
CA GLN A 17 -0.92 18.08 17.66
C GLN A 17 -0.14 17.78 16.37
N PRO A 18 0.18 18.79 15.55
CA PRO A 18 1.10 18.58 14.43
C PRO A 18 2.44 18.18 15.03
N LEU A 19 2.87 16.94 14.76
CA LEU A 19 4.21 16.47 15.08
C LEU A 19 5.20 17.29 14.24
N GLU A 20 5.94 18.19 14.88
CA GLU A 20 7.13 18.76 14.27
C GLU A 20 8.14 17.62 14.12
N LEU A 21 8.36 17.18 12.87
CA LEU A 21 9.42 16.22 12.57
C LEU A 21 10.75 16.87 12.98
N HIS A 22 11.29 16.42 14.11
CA HIS A 22 12.63 16.78 14.57
C HIS A 22 13.61 16.53 13.41
N GLN A 23 14.48 17.51 13.12
CA GLN A 23 15.45 17.49 12.01
C GLN A 23 16.36 16.24 12.00
N GLU A 24 16.38 15.47 13.08
CA GLU A 24 17.12 14.22 13.26
C GLU A 24 16.67 13.12 12.29
N PHE A 25 15.44 13.15 11.76
CA PHE A 25 15.00 12.19 10.74
C PHE A 25 15.54 12.50 9.33
N SER A 26 16.00 13.72 9.08
CA SER A 26 16.57 14.12 7.79
C SER A 26 18.01 13.60 7.60
N ALA A 27 18.69 13.26 8.70
CA ALA A 27 20.08 12.81 8.69
C ALA A 27 20.26 11.32 8.35
N MET A 28 19.21 10.50 8.46
CA MET A 28 19.30 9.05 8.22
C MET A 28 19.19 8.66 6.73
N ALA A 29 19.09 9.65 5.83
CA ALA A 29 19.07 9.46 4.38
C ALA A 29 20.47 9.54 3.73
N LYS A 30 21.52 9.12 4.44
CA LYS A 30 22.89 9.02 3.88
C LYS A 30 23.53 7.67 4.27
N THR A 31 23.25 6.66 3.45
CA THR A 31 24.10 5.55 2.91
C THR A 31 25.38 5.15 3.70
N PRO A 32 25.71 3.84 3.81
CA PRO A 32 26.24 3.14 2.63
C PRO A 32 25.87 1.65 2.48
N GLU A 33 26.11 1.21 1.24
CA GLU A 33 26.14 -0.14 0.71
C GLU A 33 26.67 -1.17 1.71
N ALA A 34 25.83 -2.13 2.08
CA ALA A 34 26.28 -3.37 2.70
C ALA A 34 26.38 -4.42 1.59
N GLU A 35 27.61 -4.84 1.31
CA GLU A 35 27.94 -5.99 0.47
C GLU A 35 27.10 -7.20 0.89
N ILE A 36 26.30 -7.72 -0.04
CA ILE A 36 25.66 -9.03 0.10
C ILE A 36 26.38 -9.93 -0.91
N GLY A 37 27.12 -10.90 -0.36
CA GLY A 37 28.06 -11.76 -1.08
C GLY A 37 27.45 -12.48 -2.28
N VAL A 38 28.25 -12.52 -3.35
CA VAL A 38 28.06 -13.38 -4.52
C VAL A 38 28.32 -14.83 -4.13
N LEU A 39 27.28 -15.67 -4.16
CA LEU A 39 27.30 -17.14 -4.40
C LEU A 39 25.83 -17.53 -4.71
N ALA A 40 25.42 -18.17 -5.80
CA ALA A 40 26.10 -18.88 -6.86
C ALA A 40 25.19 -18.93 -8.12
N GLU A 41 25.83 -19.18 -9.25
CA GLU A 41 25.26 -19.46 -10.57
C GLU A 41 24.25 -20.61 -10.53
N ALA A 42 23.03 -20.37 -11.03
CA ALA A 42 22.09 -21.43 -11.38
C ALA A 42 21.28 -21.00 -12.62
N VAL A 43 21.76 -21.50 -13.77
CA VAL A 43 21.02 -21.87 -14.99
C VAL A 43 19.95 -20.89 -15.47
N ALA A 44 20.31 -20.13 -16.50
CA ALA A 44 19.36 -19.43 -17.35
C ALA A 44 18.47 -20.45 -18.10
N GLU A 45 17.29 -20.71 -17.55
CA GLU A 45 16.18 -21.22 -18.34
C GLU A 45 15.47 -20.05 -19.04
N PRO A 46 14.94 -20.23 -20.26
CA PRO A 46 14.21 -19.18 -20.96
C PRO A 46 12.92 -18.92 -20.17
N VAL A 47 12.90 -17.85 -19.38
CA VAL A 47 11.71 -17.41 -18.66
C VAL A 47 10.70 -16.96 -19.71
N GLU A 48 9.76 -17.86 -20.03
CA GLU A 48 8.52 -17.52 -20.71
C GLU A 48 7.93 -16.26 -20.07
N PRO A 49 7.27 -15.36 -20.83
CA PRO A 49 6.71 -14.14 -20.26
C PRO A 49 5.82 -14.53 -19.08
N ALA A 50 6.30 -14.22 -17.86
CA ALA A 50 5.65 -14.64 -16.63
C ALA A 50 4.26 -14.03 -16.61
N VAL A 51 3.26 -14.85 -16.94
CA VAL A 51 1.87 -14.45 -16.81
C VAL A 51 1.69 -14.10 -15.34
N PRO A 52 1.26 -12.88 -14.99
CA PRO A 52 1.14 -12.50 -13.60
C PRO A 52 0.18 -13.48 -12.90
N VAL A 53 0.73 -14.22 -11.94
CA VAL A 53 -0.03 -15.19 -11.15
C VAL A 53 -0.83 -14.40 -10.14
N TYR A 54 -2.10 -14.19 -10.44
CA TYR A 54 -3.03 -13.56 -9.53
C TYR A 54 -3.78 -14.61 -8.72
N SER A 55 -3.94 -14.32 -7.42
CA SER A 55 -4.82 -15.08 -6.53
C SER A 55 -5.98 -14.22 -6.08
N ASP A 56 -7.10 -14.85 -5.75
CA ASP A 56 -8.23 -14.16 -5.12
C ASP A 56 -7.96 -13.95 -3.62
N PRO A 57 -8.42 -12.83 -3.04
CA PRO A 57 -8.38 -12.63 -1.60
C PRO A 57 -9.30 -13.62 -0.89
N ASP A 58 -8.84 -14.17 0.23
CA ASP A 58 -9.62 -15.12 1.03
C ASP A 58 -10.78 -14.40 1.74
N PRO A 59 -12.06 -14.68 1.38
CA PRO A 59 -13.21 -14.00 1.97
C PRO A 59 -13.49 -14.42 3.42
N GLU A 60 -12.88 -15.50 3.93
CA GLU A 60 -13.03 -15.94 5.31
C GLU A 60 -12.19 -15.09 6.28
N LEU A 61 -11.14 -14.44 5.78
CA LEU A 61 -10.35 -13.50 6.58
C LEU A 61 -11.09 -12.19 6.79
N THR A 62 -11.28 -11.78 8.05
CA THR A 62 -12.01 -10.56 8.43
C THR A 62 -11.51 -9.33 7.67
N PHE A 63 -10.19 -9.14 7.59
CA PHE A 63 -9.60 -8.01 6.86
C PHE A 63 -9.97 -8.01 5.37
N CYS A 64 -9.89 -9.17 4.71
CA CYS A 64 -10.25 -9.29 3.30
C CYS A 64 -11.75 -9.06 3.09
N LYS A 65 -12.59 -9.58 3.98
CA LYS A 65 -14.03 -9.33 3.96
C LYS A 65 -14.35 -7.84 4.07
N ASP A 66 -13.71 -7.12 4.99
CA ASP A 66 -13.93 -5.68 5.18
C ASP A 66 -13.53 -4.88 3.92
N VAL A 67 -12.38 -5.20 3.31
CA VAL A 67 -11.94 -4.56 2.06
C VAL A 67 -12.88 -4.90 0.90
N LEU A 68 -13.34 -6.15 0.78
CA LEU A 68 -14.31 -6.55 -0.26
C LEU A 68 -15.65 -5.83 -0.10
N VAL A 69 -16.14 -5.62 1.13
CA VAL A 69 -17.35 -4.83 1.38
C VAL A 69 -17.12 -3.37 0.98
N ALA A 70 -16.02 -2.76 1.40
CA ALA A 70 -15.70 -1.38 1.04
C ALA A 70 -15.61 -1.19 -0.49
N LEU A 71 -14.97 -2.12 -1.20
CA LEU A 71 -14.91 -2.09 -2.66
C LEU A 71 -16.30 -2.19 -3.29
N ARG A 72 -17.17 -3.09 -2.80
CA ARG A 72 -18.52 -3.21 -3.34
C ARG A 72 -19.38 -1.96 -3.11
N GLU A 73 -19.20 -1.28 -1.98
CA GLU A 73 -19.99 -0.09 -1.65
C GLU A 73 -19.51 1.16 -2.37
N TYR A 74 -18.19 1.33 -2.51
CA TYR A 74 -17.61 2.60 -2.99
C TYR A 74 -17.01 2.50 -4.39
N GLN A 75 -16.56 1.32 -4.82
CA GLN A 75 -15.88 1.10 -6.12
C GLN A 75 -16.27 -0.25 -6.75
N PRO A 76 -17.57 -0.47 -7.04
CA PRO A 76 -18.10 -1.79 -7.46
C PRO A 76 -17.51 -2.32 -8.78
N GLU A 77 -16.96 -1.42 -9.60
CA GLU A 77 -16.32 -1.77 -10.88
C GLU A 77 -14.93 -2.37 -10.70
N LEU A 78 -14.27 -2.13 -9.55
CA LEU A 78 -12.95 -2.68 -9.29
C LEU A 78 -13.01 -4.14 -8.85
N ARG A 79 -12.14 -4.95 -9.45
CA ARG A 79 -11.90 -6.33 -8.97
C ARG A 79 -10.59 -6.40 -8.21
N TRP A 80 -10.61 -6.99 -7.03
CA TRP A 80 -9.42 -7.14 -6.22
C TRP A 80 -8.69 -8.45 -6.53
N ARG A 81 -7.38 -8.37 -6.77
CA ARG A 81 -6.46 -9.49 -7.00
C ARG A 81 -5.21 -9.35 -6.13
N LEU A 82 -4.75 -10.46 -5.59
CA LEU A 82 -3.46 -10.57 -4.91
C LEU A 82 -2.40 -10.96 -5.95
N ASN A 83 -1.27 -10.26 -5.95
CA ASN A 83 -0.08 -10.63 -6.70
C ASN A 83 1.09 -10.71 -5.72
N PRO A 84 1.63 -11.92 -5.44
CA PRO A 84 2.75 -12.11 -4.52
C PRO A 84 4.03 -11.39 -4.97
N ALA A 85 4.18 -11.12 -6.26
CA ALA A 85 5.31 -10.35 -6.79
C ALA A 85 5.13 -8.83 -6.59
N SER A 86 3.94 -8.36 -6.25
CA SER A 86 3.72 -6.96 -5.90
C SER A 86 4.22 -6.69 -4.50
N THR A 87 4.85 -5.54 -4.30
CA THR A 87 5.28 -5.04 -3.00
C THR A 87 4.33 -3.98 -2.43
N GLU A 88 3.49 -3.39 -3.28
CA GLU A 88 2.59 -2.29 -2.93
C GLU A 88 1.22 -2.43 -3.64
N PRO A 89 0.16 -1.83 -3.10
CA PRO A 89 -1.16 -1.74 -3.75
C PRO A 89 -1.12 -0.80 -4.94
N MET A 90 -1.75 -1.19 -6.05
CA MET A 90 -1.84 -0.39 -7.26
C MET A 90 -3.13 -0.69 -8.03
N LEU A 91 -3.61 0.30 -8.79
CA LEU A 91 -4.71 0.13 -9.74
C LEU A 91 -4.14 -0.16 -11.13
N GLN A 92 -4.60 -1.24 -11.75
CA GLN A 92 -4.21 -1.63 -13.11
C GLN A 92 -5.44 -2.11 -13.89
N ASN A 93 -5.83 -1.39 -14.95
CA ASN A 93 -6.88 -1.82 -15.88
C ASN A 93 -8.21 -2.24 -15.19
N GLY A 94 -8.65 -1.48 -14.19
CA GLY A 94 -9.86 -1.81 -13.41
C GLY A 94 -9.68 -2.92 -12.36
N LEU A 95 -8.43 -3.33 -12.11
CA LEU A 95 -8.07 -4.23 -11.02
C LEU A 95 -7.38 -3.45 -9.91
N LEU A 96 -7.79 -3.70 -8.68
CA LEU A 96 -6.96 -3.43 -7.53
C LEU A 96 -6.00 -4.62 -7.38
N VAL A 97 -4.70 -4.38 -7.60
CA VAL A 97 -3.66 -5.38 -7.42
C VAL A 97 -2.89 -5.08 -6.14
N THR A 98 -2.80 -6.03 -5.23
CA THR A 98 -2.11 -5.84 -3.95
C THR A 98 -1.08 -6.93 -3.69
N PRO A 99 -0.12 -6.70 -2.77
CA PRO A 99 0.70 -7.79 -2.23
C PRO A 99 -0.16 -8.82 -1.48
N SER A 100 0.49 -9.86 -0.96
CA SER A 100 -0.16 -10.88 -0.14
C SER A 100 -0.87 -10.27 1.08
N THR A 101 -1.88 -10.97 1.58
CA THR A 101 -2.70 -10.51 2.70
C THR A 101 -1.87 -10.29 3.97
N GLU A 102 -0.84 -11.11 4.19
CA GLU A 102 0.07 -10.98 5.34
C GLU A 102 0.79 -9.63 5.31
N LEU A 103 1.28 -9.21 4.15
CA LEU A 103 1.97 -7.94 4.00
C LEU A 103 1.00 -6.76 4.14
N LEU A 104 -0.21 -6.90 3.58
CA LEU A 104 -1.27 -5.90 3.67
C LEU A 104 -1.72 -5.60 5.11
N GLN A 105 -1.50 -6.49 6.07
CA GLN A 105 -1.89 -6.24 7.46
C GLN A 105 -1.09 -5.11 8.13
N SER A 106 0.09 -4.80 7.60
CA SER A 106 0.95 -3.73 8.13
C SER A 106 0.32 -2.34 7.96
N ALA A 107 0.59 -1.44 8.91
CA ALA A 107 0.02 -0.09 8.90
C ALA A 107 0.44 0.72 7.65
N GLN A 108 1.67 0.54 7.19
CA GLN A 108 2.18 1.18 5.98
C GLN A 108 1.39 0.72 4.74
N GLN A 109 1.18 -0.59 4.58
CA GLN A 109 0.48 -1.14 3.43
C GLN A 109 -1.02 -0.77 3.43
N LYS A 110 -1.67 -0.73 4.59
CA LYS A 110 -3.04 -0.21 4.71
C LYS A 110 -3.15 1.25 4.29
N LYS A 111 -2.15 2.07 4.65
CA LYS A 111 -2.08 3.46 4.21
C LYS A 111 -1.92 3.56 2.69
N LEU A 112 -1.03 2.76 2.10
CA LEU A 112 -0.85 2.74 0.65
C LEU A 112 -2.11 2.26 -0.07
N LEU A 113 -2.78 1.23 0.44
CA LEU A 113 -4.06 0.74 -0.09
C LEU A 113 -5.11 1.83 -0.06
N TRP A 114 -5.24 2.54 1.07
CA TRP A 114 -6.16 3.66 1.18
C TRP A 114 -5.85 4.76 0.18
N LEU A 115 -4.58 5.18 0.05
CA LEU A 115 -4.18 6.18 -0.94
C LEU A 115 -4.45 5.72 -2.37
N CYS A 116 -4.23 4.45 -2.66
CA CYS A 116 -4.50 3.84 -3.96
C CYS A 116 -5.99 3.92 -4.32
N LEU A 117 -6.87 3.61 -3.35
CA LEU A 117 -8.32 3.72 -3.52
C LEU A 117 -8.83 5.17 -3.58
N GLN A 118 -8.07 6.15 -3.09
CA GLN A 118 -8.42 7.56 -3.23
C GLN A 118 -8.07 8.14 -4.61
N GLN A 119 -7.31 7.43 -5.44
CA GLN A 119 -7.02 7.90 -6.79
C GLN A 119 -8.31 7.76 -7.62
N GLU A 120 -9.04 8.87 -7.74
CA GLU A 120 -10.22 8.98 -8.62
C GLU A 120 -9.82 8.58 -10.05
N ASN A 121 -10.55 7.61 -10.59
CA ASN A 121 -10.50 7.22 -12.00
C ASN A 121 -11.64 7.89 -12.75
#